data_AF-A0A3D2WK37-F1
#
_entry.id   AF-A0A3D2WK37-F1
#
_cell.length_a   1.000
_cell.length_b   1.000
_cell.length_c   1.000
_cell.angle_alpha   90.00
_cell.angle_beta   90.00
_cell.angle_gamma   90.00
#
_symmetry.space_group_name_H-M   'P 1'
#
loop_
_entity.id
_entity.type
_entity.pdbx_description
1 polymer ?
#
loop_
_entity_poly.entity_id
_entity_poly.type
_entity_poly.pdbx_seq_one_letter_code
_entity_poly.pdbx_strand_id
1 'polypeptide(L)'
;AYYGQVRQGKGLRIRGGLANTFYIGVESSMPAIPGMPAPVQALCVAPFGMEEGDSIEAVTSQTFGLIVGETVNFQFFGSSVRHDEAGTLLDDWDDGELNSLPDIQALVPETIAGQTRQKGEVVPVKLGARVTELGTLEVLACPVAGGDPWKVQLDVRENIK
;
A
#
# COMPACT_ATOMS: atom_id res chain seq x y z
N ALA A 1 -41.15 -4.53 5.42
CA ALA A 1 -41.11 -6.01 5.57
C ALA A 1 -39.94 -6.50 4.72
N TYR A 2 -38.78 -6.89 5.25
CA TYR A 2 -38.46 -8.06 6.07
C TYR A 2 -38.66 -9.40 5.33
N TYR A 3 -37.55 -10.15 5.25
CA TYR A 3 -37.37 -11.57 4.87
C TYR A 3 -37.60 -11.97 3.40
N GLY A 4 -36.71 -12.68 2.70
CA GLY A 4 -35.59 -13.55 3.10
C GLY A 4 -35.89 -14.99 2.67
N GLN A 5 -34.88 -15.68 2.11
CA GLN A 5 -34.64 -17.15 2.14
C GLN A 5 -34.66 -17.92 0.81
N VAL A 6 -33.47 -18.37 0.35
CA VAL A 6 -33.14 -19.74 -0.14
C VAL A 6 -31.62 -19.93 0.07
N ARG A 7 -31.11 -20.65 1.09
CA ARG A 7 -30.91 -22.11 1.29
C ARG A 7 -29.79 -22.78 0.47
N GLN A 8 -28.65 -22.97 1.15
CA GLN A 8 -27.71 -24.10 1.19
C GLN A 8 -27.52 -25.02 -0.02
N GLY A 9 -26.30 -25.01 -0.57
CA GLY A 9 -25.71 -26.12 -1.31
C GLY A 9 -24.35 -25.73 -1.91
N LYS A 10 -23.25 -26.10 -1.24
CA LYS A 10 -21.86 -25.69 -1.53
C LYS A 10 -21.67 -24.18 -1.41
N GLY A 11 -21.34 -23.71 -0.20
CA GLY A 11 -20.98 -22.32 0.02
C GLY A 11 -19.76 -21.96 -0.80
N LEU A 12 -19.97 -21.47 -2.03
CA LEU A 12 -19.03 -20.58 -2.69
C LEU A 12 -19.00 -19.35 -1.78
N ARG A 13 -18.14 -19.39 -0.77
CA ARG A 13 -17.83 -18.23 0.04
C ARG A 13 -17.08 -17.34 -0.93
N ILE A 14 -17.79 -16.47 -1.64
CA ILE A 14 -17.19 -15.39 -2.40
C ILE A 14 -16.52 -14.54 -1.32
N ARG A 15 -15.27 -14.85 -1.02
CA ARG A 15 -14.40 -13.92 -0.33
C ARG A 15 -14.25 -12.78 -1.32
N GLY A 16 -14.80 -11.63 -0.98
CA GLY A 16 -14.71 -10.45 -1.82
C GLY A 16 -13.29 -9.93 -1.74
N GLY A 17 -12.39 -10.52 -2.54
CA GLY A 17 -11.06 -9.96 -2.73
C GLY A 17 -11.14 -8.56 -3.33
N LEU A 18 -10.01 -7.85 -3.30
CA LEU A 18 -9.95 -6.49 -3.85
C LEU A 18 -10.44 -6.48 -5.32
N ALA A 19 -11.39 -5.60 -5.61
CA ALA A 19 -11.94 -5.43 -6.96
C ALA A 19 -11.05 -4.57 -7.87
N ASN A 20 -9.98 -4.00 -7.31
CA ASN A 20 -9.03 -3.12 -7.98
C ASN A 20 -7.61 -3.49 -7.55
N THR A 21 -6.64 -3.12 -8.37
CA THR A 21 -5.22 -3.14 -8.02
C THR A 21 -4.83 -1.80 -7.39
N PHE A 22 -4.05 -1.82 -6.32
CA PHE A 22 -3.60 -0.61 -5.63
C PHE A 22 -2.09 -0.44 -5.68
N TYR A 23 -1.69 0.82 -5.83
CA TYR A 23 -0.29 1.22 -5.98
C TYR A 23 0.04 2.34 -5.02
N ILE A 24 1.32 2.43 -4.67
CA ILE A 24 1.89 3.55 -3.91
C ILE A 24 2.89 4.27 -4.79
N GLY A 25 2.82 5.60 -4.79
CA GLY A 25 3.82 6.46 -5.38
C GLY A 25 5.11 6.39 -4.57
N VAL A 26 6.19 5.98 -5.23
CA VAL A 26 7.55 6.01 -4.68
C VAL A 26 8.41 6.96 -5.51
N GLU A 27 9.28 7.71 -4.84
CA GLU A 27 10.20 8.61 -5.54
C GLU A 27 11.20 7.82 -6.38
N SER A 28 11.36 8.23 -7.64
CA SER A 28 12.35 7.63 -8.52
C SER A 28 13.77 7.98 -8.05
N SER A 29 14.69 7.01 -8.20
CA SER A 29 16.14 7.26 -8.01
C SER A 29 16.78 8.04 -9.17
N MET A 30 15.99 8.54 -10.13
CA MET A 30 16.50 9.34 -11.24
C MET A 30 16.97 10.73 -10.78
N PRO A 31 18.10 11.25 -11.31
CA PRO A 31 18.56 12.60 -10.98
C PRO A 31 17.49 13.63 -11.31
N ALA A 32 17.21 14.55 -10.38
CA ALA A 32 16.30 15.65 -10.64
C ALA A 32 16.81 16.48 -11.83
N ILE A 33 15.98 16.58 -12.88
CA ILE A 33 16.27 17.43 -14.03
C ILE A 33 15.85 18.87 -13.65
N PRO A 34 16.75 19.87 -13.72
CA PRO A 34 16.39 21.25 -13.38
C PRO A 34 15.17 21.74 -14.16
N GLY A 35 14.12 22.17 -13.45
CA GLY A 35 12.88 22.66 -14.06
C GLY A 35 11.80 21.60 -14.31
N MET A 36 12.05 20.33 -13.99
CA MET A 36 11.03 19.27 -14.00
C MET A 36 10.94 18.60 -12.62
N PRO A 37 9.74 18.29 -12.11
CA PRO A 37 9.60 17.47 -10.90
C PRO A 37 10.18 16.07 -11.16
N ALA A 38 10.75 15.46 -10.13
CA ALA A 38 11.20 14.07 -10.22
C ALA A 38 9.99 13.18 -10.56
N PRO A 39 10.11 12.26 -11.52
CA PRO A 39 9.01 11.36 -11.87
C PRO A 39 8.68 10.46 -10.67
N VAL A 40 7.39 10.30 -10.40
CA VAL A 40 6.87 9.35 -9.41
C VAL A 40 6.69 8.01 -10.08
N GLN A 41 7.20 6.94 -9.48
CA GLN A 41 6.93 5.57 -9.92
C GLN A 41 5.77 5.00 -9.10
N ALA A 42 4.92 4.17 -9.71
CA ALA A 42 3.82 3.51 -9.00
C ALA A 42 4.18 2.04 -8.69
N LEU A 43 4.33 1.72 -7.41
CA LEU A 43 4.62 0.36 -6.94
C LEU A 43 3.32 -0.37 -6.61
N CYS A 44 3.04 -1.49 -7.28
CA CYS A 44 1.90 -2.35 -6.96
C CYS A 44 2.08 -2.97 -5.58
N VAL A 45 1.19 -2.61 -4.66
CA VAL A 45 1.22 -3.13 -3.28
C VAL A 45 0.13 -4.14 -3.00
N ALA A 46 -1.01 -4.04 -3.69
CA ALA A 46 -2.13 -4.95 -3.51
C ALA A 46 -2.72 -5.34 -4.88
N PRO A 47 -2.45 -6.56 -5.37
CA PRO A 47 -2.96 -7.02 -6.65
C PRO A 47 -4.47 -7.25 -6.60
N PHE A 48 -5.11 -7.19 -7.77
CA PHE A 48 -6.50 -7.59 -7.93
C PHE A 48 -6.74 -8.99 -7.35
N GLY A 49 -7.85 -9.14 -6.62
CA GLY A 49 -8.27 -10.41 -6.04
C GLY A 49 -7.57 -10.80 -4.74
N MET A 50 -6.68 -9.96 -4.19
CA MET A 50 -6.12 -10.17 -2.84
C MET A 50 -7.25 -10.28 -1.80
N GLU A 51 -7.29 -11.36 -1.03
CA GLU A 51 -8.41 -11.70 -0.15
C GLU A 51 -8.30 -11.03 1.23
N GLU A 52 -9.43 -10.89 1.92
CA GLU A 52 -9.47 -10.47 3.32
C GLU A 52 -8.60 -11.39 4.19
N GLY A 53 -7.68 -10.78 4.94
CA GLY A 53 -6.71 -11.50 5.78
C GLY A 53 -5.37 -11.79 5.08
N ASP A 54 -5.27 -11.59 3.76
CA ASP A 54 -4.00 -11.75 3.05
C ASP A 54 -3.01 -10.65 3.45
N SER A 55 -1.74 -11.03 3.50
CA SER A 55 -0.64 -10.12 3.79
C SER A 55 0.59 -10.46 2.97
N ILE A 56 1.23 -9.44 2.43
CA ILE A 56 2.50 -9.48 1.71
C ILE A 56 3.48 -8.63 2.52
N GLU A 57 4.41 -9.27 3.23
CA GLU A 57 5.34 -8.55 4.13
C GLU A 57 6.37 -7.71 3.38
N ALA A 58 6.76 -8.14 2.18
CA ALA A 58 7.69 -7.43 1.31
C ALA A 58 7.18 -7.51 -0.13
N VAL A 59 6.51 -6.45 -0.59
CA VAL A 59 6.01 -6.37 -1.97
C VAL A 59 7.16 -6.23 -2.97
N THR A 60 8.30 -5.67 -2.55
CA THR A 60 9.50 -5.51 -3.39
C THR A 60 10.77 -5.86 -2.62
N SER A 61 11.83 -6.18 -3.36
CA SER A 61 13.18 -6.34 -2.81
C SER A 61 13.85 -4.99 -2.49
N GLN A 62 13.33 -3.89 -3.04
CA GLN A 62 13.83 -2.54 -2.79
C GLN A 62 13.60 -2.10 -1.35
N THR A 63 14.56 -1.36 -0.81
CA THR A 63 14.50 -0.75 0.52
C THR A 63 14.27 0.74 0.41
N PHE A 64 13.40 1.27 1.25
CA PHE A 64 13.06 2.68 1.36
C PHE A 64 13.62 3.22 2.69
N GLY A 65 14.02 4.50 2.71
CA GLY A 65 14.45 5.17 3.93
C GLY A 65 13.32 5.99 4.53
N LEU A 66 12.95 5.71 5.78
CA LEU A 66 12.03 6.56 6.55
C LEU A 66 12.81 7.35 7.59
N ILE A 67 12.50 8.63 7.75
CA ILE A 67 13.15 9.50 8.73
C ILE A 67 12.36 9.49 10.03
N VAL A 68 13.00 9.10 11.13
CA VAL A 68 12.37 9.02 12.45
C VAL A 68 11.90 10.39 12.91
N GLY A 69 10.64 10.47 13.34
CA GLY A 69 10.01 11.71 13.82
C GLY A 69 9.58 12.68 12.72
N GLU A 70 9.64 12.26 11.45
CA GLU A 70 9.06 12.98 10.32
C GLU A 70 7.77 12.34 9.84
N THR A 71 6.90 13.16 9.24
CA THR A 71 5.67 12.67 8.60
C THR A 71 5.99 12.26 7.18
N VAL A 72 5.77 10.99 6.85
CA VAL A 72 5.84 10.53 5.46
C VAL A 72 4.47 10.69 4.81
N ASN A 73 4.46 11.15 3.56
CA ASN A 73 3.28 11.25 2.72
C ASN A 73 3.35 10.18 1.63
N PHE A 74 2.35 9.29 1.60
CA PHE A 74 2.23 8.27 0.57
C PHE A 74 1.14 8.69 -0.42
N GLN A 75 1.53 8.84 -1.68
CA GLN A 75 0.59 8.99 -2.79
C GLN A 75 -0.01 7.61 -3.10
N PHE A 76 -1.33 7.51 -3.17
CA PHE A 76 -2.01 6.26 -3.47
C PHE A 76 -2.68 6.32 -4.83
N PHE A 77 -2.68 5.17 -5.51
CA PHE A 77 -3.38 5.01 -6.78
C PHE A 77 -4.20 3.74 -6.77
N GLY A 78 -5.34 3.77 -7.45
CA GLY A 78 -6.19 2.62 -7.70
C GLY A 78 -6.40 2.41 -9.19
N SER A 79 -6.43 1.15 -9.62
CA SER A 79 -6.76 0.77 -11.00
C SER A 79 -7.85 -0.30 -11.01
N SER A 80 -8.88 -0.06 -11.83
CA SER A 80 -9.92 -1.05 -12.14
C SER A 80 -9.68 -1.80 -13.45
N VAL A 81 -8.63 -1.42 -14.20
CA VAL A 81 -8.31 -1.98 -15.52
C VAL A 81 -6.98 -2.72 -15.53
N ARG A 82 -6.07 -2.41 -14.60
CA ARG A 82 -4.79 -3.09 -14.45
C ARG A 82 -4.86 -4.20 -13.41
N HIS A 83 -4.19 -5.32 -13.69
CA HIS A 83 -4.07 -6.49 -12.82
C HIS A 83 -2.60 -6.90 -12.68
N ASP A 84 -1.76 -5.97 -12.24
CA ASP A 84 -0.33 -6.22 -12.06
C ASP A 84 -0.07 -7.05 -10.78
N GLU A 85 1.03 -7.82 -10.78
CA GLU A 85 1.47 -8.56 -9.60
C GLU A 85 2.08 -7.63 -8.54
N ALA A 86 2.03 -8.05 -7.26
CA ALA A 86 2.66 -7.32 -6.18
C ALA A 86 4.17 -7.13 -6.46
N GLY A 87 4.67 -5.90 -6.25
CA GLY A 87 6.06 -5.55 -6.54
C GLY A 87 6.32 -5.01 -7.94
N THR A 88 5.35 -5.09 -8.83
CA THR A 88 5.45 -4.45 -10.15
C THR A 88 5.62 -2.95 -9.98
N LEU A 89 6.67 -2.39 -10.57
CA LEU A 89 6.97 -0.97 -10.54
C LEU A 89 6.66 -0.37 -11.91
N LEU A 90 5.76 0.60 -11.96
CA LEU A 90 5.39 1.32 -13.17
C LEU A 90 6.14 2.65 -13.23
N ASP A 91 6.88 2.83 -14.30
CA ASP A 91 7.60 4.09 -14.61
C ASP A 91 6.69 5.13 -15.27
N ASP A 92 5.64 4.67 -15.97
CA ASP A 92 4.67 5.47 -16.71
C ASP A 92 3.37 4.65 -16.89
N TRP A 93 2.25 5.33 -17.13
CA TRP A 93 0.94 4.71 -17.38
C TRP A 93 0.05 5.62 -18.22
N ASP A 94 -0.87 5.03 -18.98
CA ASP A 94 -1.78 5.80 -19.82
C ASP A 94 -2.87 6.52 -18.98
N ASP A 95 -3.42 7.60 -19.55
CA ASP A 95 -4.53 8.35 -18.93
C ASP A 95 -5.72 7.43 -18.61
N GLY A 96 -6.12 7.42 -17.33
CA GLY A 96 -7.23 6.60 -16.82
C GLY A 96 -6.84 5.19 -16.40
N GLU A 97 -5.60 4.75 -16.59
CA GLU A 97 -5.14 3.47 -16.04
C GLU A 97 -4.99 3.52 -14.52
N LEU A 98 -4.43 4.61 -13.98
CA LEU A 98 -4.32 4.86 -12.55
C LEU A 98 -5.15 6.09 -12.14
N ASN A 99 -5.95 5.92 -11.09
CA ASN A 99 -6.69 7.01 -10.46
C ASN A 99 -6.02 7.37 -9.15
N SER A 100 -5.66 8.63 -8.97
CA SER A 100 -5.15 9.13 -7.69
C SER A 100 -6.22 9.01 -6.61
N LEU A 101 -5.85 8.38 -5.52
CA LEU A 101 -6.62 8.30 -4.29
C LEU A 101 -6.11 9.34 -3.30
N PRO A 102 -6.85 9.63 -2.21
CA PRO A 102 -6.36 10.52 -1.18
C PRO A 102 -5.02 10.04 -0.62
N ASP A 103 -4.05 10.94 -0.59
CA ASP A 103 -2.76 10.70 0.05
C ASP A 103 -2.94 10.36 1.53
N ILE A 104 -2.07 9.50 2.04
CA ILE A 104 -2.06 9.16 3.47
C ILE A 104 -0.75 9.61 4.08
N GLN A 105 -0.90 10.33 5.18
CA GLN A 105 0.21 10.80 5.98
C GLN A 105 0.30 9.97 7.25
N ALA A 106 1.52 9.63 7.63
CA ALA A 106 1.76 8.99 8.90
C ALA A 106 3.09 9.43 9.50
N LEU A 107 3.07 9.73 10.79
CA LEU A 107 4.26 10.09 11.55
C LEU A 107 5.11 8.84 11.80
N VAL A 108 6.38 8.89 11.42
CA VAL A 108 7.34 7.82 11.69
C VAL A 108 7.67 7.86 13.19
N PRO A 109 7.36 6.79 13.95
CA PRO A 109 7.54 6.79 15.40
C PRO A 109 9.03 6.72 15.78
N GLU A 110 9.37 7.25 16.96
CA GLU A 110 10.72 7.12 17.55
C GLU A 110 11.00 5.69 18.01
N THR A 111 9.97 4.94 18.38
CA THR A 111 10.11 3.53 18.73
C THR A 111 9.80 2.67 17.51
N ILE A 112 10.84 2.09 16.92
CA ILE A 112 10.73 1.15 15.79
C ILE A 112 11.43 -0.13 16.21
N ALA A 113 10.82 -1.28 15.92
CA ALA A 113 11.41 -2.59 16.26
C ALA A 113 11.70 -2.78 17.76
N GLY A 114 10.92 -2.15 18.64
CA GLY A 114 11.15 -2.18 20.09
C GLY A 114 12.39 -1.41 20.56
N GLN A 115 13.03 -0.63 19.67
CA GLN A 115 14.18 0.21 19.97
C GLN A 115 13.79 1.68 19.83
N THR A 116 14.16 2.51 20.81
CA THR A 116 14.08 3.96 20.67
C THR A 116 15.21 4.42 19.76
N ARG A 117 14.83 5.01 18.63
CA ARG A 117 15.69 5.57 17.60
C ARG A 117 15.73 7.09 17.74
N GLN A 118 16.80 7.70 17.27
CA GLN A 118 16.93 9.16 17.37
C GLN A 118 16.12 9.85 16.27
N LYS A 119 15.46 10.96 16.61
CA LYS A 119 14.81 11.80 15.59
C LYS A 119 15.84 12.23 14.53
N GLY A 120 15.47 12.11 13.26
CA GLY A 120 16.36 12.36 12.12
C GLY A 120 17.19 11.15 11.67
N GLU A 121 17.12 10.03 12.40
CA GLU A 121 17.72 8.76 11.96
C GLU A 121 16.96 8.20 10.76
N VAL A 122 17.69 7.69 9.76
CA VAL A 122 17.10 7.02 8.58
C VAL A 122 17.00 5.53 8.84
N VAL A 123 15.79 5.00 8.76
CA VAL A 123 15.49 3.57 8.97
C VAL A 123 15.19 2.92 7.62
N PRO A 124 15.96 1.90 7.20
CA PRO A 124 15.64 1.13 6.01
C PRO A 124 14.47 0.19 6.26
N VAL A 125 13.44 0.31 5.41
CA VAL A 125 12.22 -0.49 5.46
C VAL A 125 11.94 -1.13 4.11
N LYS A 126 11.22 -2.24 4.12
CA LYS A 126 10.53 -2.79 2.95
C LYS A 126 9.06 -2.45 3.06
N LEU A 127 8.45 -2.14 1.92
CA LEU A 127 7.01 -1.94 1.88
C LEU A 127 6.32 -3.31 1.81
N GLY A 128 5.24 -3.44 2.55
CA GLY A 128 4.31 -4.56 2.56
C GLY A 128 2.88 -4.07 2.45
N ALA A 129 1.96 -5.00 2.29
CA ALA A 129 0.54 -4.71 2.24
C ALA A 129 -0.25 -5.79 2.97
N ARG A 130 -1.40 -5.42 3.53
CA ARG A 130 -2.33 -6.35 4.15
C ARG A 130 -3.74 -5.90 3.90
N VAL A 131 -4.63 -6.82 3.55
CA VAL A 131 -6.07 -6.56 3.55
C VAL A 131 -6.63 -7.04 4.88
N THR A 132 -7.25 -6.12 5.64
CA THR A 132 -7.88 -6.49 6.92
C THR A 132 -9.12 -7.35 6.68
N GLU A 133 -9.61 -8.01 7.73
CA GLU A 133 -10.91 -8.71 7.71
C GLU A 133 -12.10 -7.77 7.47
N LEU A 134 -11.88 -6.46 7.62
CA LEU A 134 -12.86 -5.42 7.33
C LEU A 134 -12.73 -4.89 5.89
N GLY A 135 -11.84 -5.46 5.07
CA GLY A 135 -11.59 -5.04 3.70
C GLY A 135 -10.88 -3.70 3.56
N THR A 136 -10.11 -3.30 4.57
CA THR A 136 -9.24 -2.10 4.56
C THR A 136 -7.86 -2.50 4.06
N LEU A 137 -7.22 -1.67 3.22
CA LEU A 137 -5.84 -1.91 2.79
C LEU A 137 -4.88 -1.23 3.77
N GLU A 138 -4.06 -2.00 4.46
CA GLU A 138 -2.94 -1.51 5.25
C GLU A 138 -1.66 -1.59 4.42
N VAL A 139 -0.90 -0.51 4.38
CA VAL A 139 0.48 -0.50 3.93
C VAL A 139 1.37 -0.67 5.15
N LEU A 140 2.31 -1.59 5.04
CA LEU A 140 3.26 -1.92 6.09
C LEU A 140 4.63 -1.38 5.69
N ALA A 141 5.33 -0.73 6.62
CA ALA A 141 6.77 -0.53 6.51
C ALA A 141 7.47 -1.49 7.48
N CYS A 142 8.04 -2.53 6.90
CA CYS A 142 8.73 -3.60 7.62
C CYS A 142 10.21 -3.24 7.75
N PRO A 143 10.75 -2.98 8.96
CA PRO A 143 12.17 -2.71 9.14
C PRO A 143 13.03 -3.87 8.59
N VAL A 144 14.10 -3.54 7.87
CA VAL A 144 15.02 -4.58 7.33
C VAL A 144 15.76 -5.30 8.46
N ALA A 145 16.08 -4.58 9.54
CA ALA A 145 16.82 -5.09 10.69
C ALA A 145 15.89 -5.34 11.89
N GLY A 146 15.06 -6.37 11.79
CA GLY A 146 14.24 -6.93 12.87
C GLY A 146 13.14 -6.03 13.43
N GLY A 147 12.14 -6.64 14.08
CA GLY A 147 11.09 -5.99 14.85
C GLY A 147 9.76 -5.75 14.13
N ASP A 148 8.80 -5.17 14.85
CA ASP A 148 7.42 -5.06 14.37
C ASP A 148 7.27 -4.05 13.23
N PRO A 149 6.46 -4.37 12.20
CA PRO A 149 6.17 -3.46 11.12
C PRO A 149 5.37 -2.26 11.61
N TRP A 150 5.72 -1.09 11.09
CA TRP A 150 4.91 0.10 11.24
C TRP A 150 3.81 0.13 10.17
N LYS A 151 2.63 0.67 10.51
CA LYS A 151 1.44 0.57 9.67
C LYS A 151 0.91 1.93 9.28
N VAL A 152 0.54 2.05 8.01
CA VAL A 152 -0.25 3.14 7.45
C VAL A 152 -1.52 2.52 6.88
N GLN A 153 -2.68 3.08 7.22
CA GLN A 153 -3.96 2.47 6.84
C GLN A 153 -4.68 3.34 5.80
N LEU A 154 -5.13 2.70 4.72
CA LEU A 154 -6.04 3.26 3.72
C LEU A 154 -7.39 2.56 3.80
N ASP A 155 -8.45 3.34 4.07
CA ASP A 155 -9.80 2.84 3.82
C ASP A 155 -10.07 2.83 2.31
N VAL A 156 -10.10 1.63 1.72
CA VAL A 156 -10.34 1.45 0.28
C VAL A 156 -11.83 1.43 -0.06
N ARG A 157 -12.74 1.28 0.92
CA ARG A 157 -14.19 1.16 0.65
C ARG A 157 -14.86 2.51 0.41
N GLU A 158 -14.36 3.59 1.02
CA GLU A 158 -14.94 4.94 0.90
C GLU A 158 -14.32 5.77 -0.23
N ASN A 159 -13.16 5.36 -0.74
CA ASN A 159 -12.35 6.16 -1.67
C ASN A 159 -12.51 5.79 -3.16
N ILE A 160 -13.42 4.87 -3.48
CA ILE A 160 -13.74 4.50 -4.87
C ILE A 160 -15.11 5.11 -5.21
N LYS A 161 -15.12 6.18 -6.01
CA LYS A 161 -16.31 6.77 -6.63
C LYS A 161 -16.19 6.77 -8.14
#